data_AF-A0A6C0L0I7-F1
#
_entry.id   AF-A0A6C0L0I7-F1
#
_cell.length_a   1.000
_cell.length_b   1.000
_cell.length_c   1.000
_cell.angle_alpha   90.00
_cell.angle_beta   90.00
_cell.angle_gamma   90.00
#
_symmetry.space_group_name_H-M   'P 1'
#
loop_
_entity.id
_entity.type
_entity.pdbx_description
1 polymer ?
#
loop_
_entity_poly.entity_id
_entity_poly.type
_entity_poly.pdbx_seq_one_letter_code
_entity_poly.pdbx_strand_id
1 'polypeptide(L)'
;MYELLYTIAIVSIVAYMFYAWYNPKLVYVRSKIDNKIYVVRNLDNKEDAADLLAKVSKRLNSVVEKFTKKYGESDDRVNLLVKRFRKHEIREALPAMNSTSYSINKGERIVLCIRGKGEKEKLGDVNTITFVALHEMAHIMTISIGHKKEFWENFRFILAHAIEWKLYKPVDYQSSPKPYCGIKITESPLKDGDESKYL
;
A
#
# COMPACT_ATOMS: atom_id res chain seq x y z
N MET A 1 54.57 -9.93 12.62
CA MET A 1 53.64 -9.24 13.55
C MET A 1 53.06 -7.96 12.94
N TYR A 2 53.90 -7.04 12.44
CA TYR A 2 53.41 -5.81 11.79
C TYR A 2 52.61 -6.05 10.50
N GLU A 3 53.00 -7.00 9.65
CA GLU A 3 52.26 -7.32 8.42
C GLU A 3 50.83 -7.82 8.68
N LEU A 4 50.65 -8.63 9.73
CA LEU A 4 49.32 -9.06 10.17
C LEU A 4 48.50 -7.86 10.67
N LEU A 5 49.12 -6.94 11.42
CA LEU A 5 48.48 -5.73 11.93
C LEU A 5 48.03 -4.80 10.78
N TYR A 6 48.89 -4.60 9.76
CA TYR A 6 48.56 -3.81 8.56
C TYR A 6 47.43 -4.46 7.77
N THR A 7 47.47 -5.79 7.60
CA THR A 7 46.40 -6.51 6.90
C THR A 7 45.06 -6.34 7.60
N ILE A 8 45.02 -6.47 8.93
CA ILE A 8 43.80 -6.26 9.72
C ILE A 8 43.30 -4.82 9.61
N ALA A 9 44.20 -3.83 9.67
CA ALA A 9 43.85 -2.41 9.53
C ALA A 9 43.26 -2.10 8.15
N ILE A 10 43.87 -2.59 7.07
CA ILE A 10 43.38 -2.40 5.70
C ILE A 10 42.01 -3.06 5.52
N VAL A 11 41.83 -4.30 5.98
CA VAL A 11 40.53 -5.00 5.91
C VAL A 11 39.46 -4.26 6.69
N SER A 12 39.80 -3.73 7.87
CA SER A 12 38.85 -2.95 8.69
C SER A 12 38.45 -1.63 8.02
N ILE A 13 39.38 -0.94 7.38
CA ILE A 13 39.10 0.29 6.61
C ILE A 13 38.22 -0.03 5.41
N VAL A 14 38.54 -1.07 4.63
CA VAL A 14 37.74 -1.50 3.47
C VAL A 14 36.34 -1.93 3.90
N ALA A 15 36.21 -2.67 5.01
CA ALA A 15 34.92 -3.06 5.57
C ALA A 15 34.11 -1.84 6.04
N TYR A 16 34.76 -0.88 6.71
CA TYR A 16 34.12 0.37 7.12
C TYR A 16 33.66 1.19 5.91
N MET A 17 34.49 1.33 4.88
CA MET A 17 34.13 2.02 3.63
C MET A 17 32.96 1.31 2.94
N PHE A 18 32.97 -0.02 2.89
CA PHE A 18 31.87 -0.79 2.31
C PHE A 18 30.57 -0.64 3.12
N TYR A 19 30.64 -0.68 4.45
CA TYR A 19 29.50 -0.46 5.33
C TYR A 19 28.94 0.96 5.20
N ALA A 20 29.81 1.98 5.18
CA ALA A 20 29.42 3.37 5.00
C ALA A 20 28.83 3.63 3.60
N TRP A 21 29.28 2.88 2.60
CA TRP A 21 28.73 2.92 1.24
C TRP A 21 27.39 2.18 1.12
N TYR A 22 27.20 1.08 1.87
CA TYR A 22 25.99 0.27 1.83
C TYR A 22 24.79 1.00 2.43
N ASN A 23 24.02 1.66 1.57
CA ASN A 23 22.81 2.39 1.92
C ASN A 23 21.61 1.82 1.15
N PRO A 24 20.97 0.75 1.68
CA PRO A 24 19.81 0.16 1.00
C PRO A 24 18.67 1.19 0.95
N LYS A 25 18.03 1.32 -0.22
CA LYS A 25 16.90 2.25 -0.41
C LYS A 25 15.62 1.80 0.31
N LEU A 26 15.49 0.49 0.52
CA LEU A 26 14.39 -0.14 1.25
C LEU A 26 14.95 -0.94 2.42
N VAL A 27 14.23 -0.93 3.54
CA VAL A 27 14.58 -1.64 4.78
C VAL A 27 13.34 -2.32 5.36
N TYR A 28 13.59 -3.37 6.14
CA TYR A 28 12.56 -4.10 6.88
C TYR A 28 12.39 -3.44 8.25
N VAL A 29 11.18 -2.97 8.55
CA VAL A 29 10.87 -2.28 9.80
C VAL A 29 9.68 -2.96 10.47
N ARG A 30 9.83 -3.26 11.76
CA ARG A 30 8.77 -3.84 12.59
C ARG A 30 7.82 -2.74 13.04
N SER A 31 6.53 -2.88 12.71
CA SER A 31 5.51 -1.93 13.12
C SER A 31 5.17 -2.09 14.61
N LYS A 32 4.92 -0.97 15.29
CA LYS A 32 4.40 -0.91 16.66
C LYS A 32 2.90 -1.18 16.72
N ILE A 33 2.19 -1.11 15.59
CA ILE A 33 0.73 -1.27 15.51
C ILE A 33 0.30 -2.74 15.56
N ASP A 34 1.02 -3.63 14.88
CA ASP A 34 0.65 -5.06 14.79
C ASP A 34 1.83 -6.04 14.92
N ASN A 35 3.03 -5.54 15.26
CA ASN A 35 4.25 -6.31 15.42
C ASN A 35 4.69 -7.09 14.16
N LYS A 36 4.17 -6.76 12.97
CA LYS A 36 4.61 -7.33 11.69
C LYS A 36 5.73 -6.51 11.07
N ILE A 37 6.45 -7.13 10.15
CA ILE A 37 7.55 -6.49 9.40
C ILE A 37 7.00 -5.95 8.08
N TYR A 38 7.31 -4.70 7.79
CA TYR A 38 6.97 -4.01 6.55
C TYR A 38 8.24 -3.56 5.82
N VAL A 39 8.20 -3.62 4.49
CA VAL A 39 9.28 -3.07 3.65
C VAL A 39 8.96 -1.62 3.34
N VAL A 40 9.80 -0.71 3.83
CA VAL A 40 9.65 0.74 3.73
C VAL A 40 10.93 1.39 3.24
N ARG A 41 10.86 2.65 2.82
CA ARG A 41 12.03 3.42 2.43
C ARG A 41 12.93 3.70 3.63
N ASN A 42 14.23 3.62 3.40
CA ASN A 42 15.24 3.89 4.42
C ASN A 42 15.40 5.41 4.62
N LEU A 43 14.47 6.00 5.36
CA LEU A 43 14.42 7.41 5.73
C LEU A 43 14.30 7.53 7.26
N ASP A 44 14.42 8.76 7.77
CA ASP A 44 14.38 9.03 9.22
C ASP A 44 13.06 8.62 9.88
N ASN A 45 11.95 8.72 9.15
CA ASN A 45 10.59 8.37 9.61
C ASN A 45 10.11 7.01 9.07
N LYS A 46 11.02 6.04 8.93
CA LYS A 46 10.70 4.68 8.45
C LYS A 46 9.81 3.89 9.41
N GLU A 47 9.89 4.13 10.72
CA GLU A 47 9.01 3.53 11.72
C GLU A 47 7.55 3.99 11.52
N ASP A 48 7.35 5.29 11.32
CA ASP A 48 6.01 5.85 11.04
C ASP A 48 5.43 5.32 9.72
N ALA A 49 6.29 5.09 8.73
CA ALA A 49 5.91 4.50 7.45
C ALA A 49 5.43 3.04 7.64
N ALA A 50 6.13 2.25 8.45
CA ALA A 50 5.73 0.88 8.78
C ALA A 50 4.39 0.87 9.54
N ASP A 51 4.21 1.79 10.49
CA ASP A 51 2.95 1.94 11.23
C ASP A 51 1.78 2.38 10.36
N LEU A 52 2.02 3.23 9.36
CA LEU A 52 1.02 3.60 8.35
C LEU A 52 0.60 2.39 7.52
N LEU A 53 1.56 1.61 7.01
CA LEU A 53 1.29 0.39 6.25
C LEU A 53 0.56 -0.66 7.09
N ALA A 54 0.89 -0.78 8.38
CA ALA A 54 0.19 -1.68 9.30
C ALA A 54 -1.28 -1.28 9.48
N LYS A 55 -1.57 0.02 9.67
CA LYS A 55 -2.95 0.52 9.76
C LYS A 55 -3.74 0.23 8.49
N VAL A 56 -3.15 0.46 7.32
CA VAL A 56 -3.78 0.17 6.02
C VAL A 56 -3.99 -1.33 5.86
N SER A 57 -2.97 -2.16 6.12
CA SER A 57 -3.05 -3.62 6.04
C SER A 57 -4.16 -4.17 6.95
N LYS A 58 -4.31 -3.66 8.17
CA LYS A 58 -5.40 -4.04 9.07
C LYS A 58 -6.78 -3.77 8.44
N ARG A 59 -6.97 -2.61 7.82
CA ARG A 59 -8.22 -2.28 7.11
C ARG A 59 -8.48 -3.21 5.94
N LEU A 60 -7.47 -3.49 5.11
CA LEU A 60 -7.63 -4.38 3.95
C LEU A 60 -7.95 -5.81 4.38
N ASN A 61 -7.29 -6.32 5.41
CA ASN A 61 -7.61 -7.63 5.99
C ASN A 61 -9.05 -7.69 6.50
N SER A 62 -9.51 -6.66 7.20
CA SER A 62 -10.91 -6.58 7.65
C SER A 62 -11.90 -6.47 6.48
N VAL A 63 -11.54 -5.84 5.36
CA VAL A 63 -12.35 -5.84 4.14
C VAL A 63 -12.51 -7.27 3.62
N VAL A 64 -11.40 -8.00 3.45
CA VAL A 64 -11.46 -9.39 2.96
C VAL A 64 -12.23 -10.30 3.90
N GLU A 65 -11.97 -10.22 5.21
CA GLU A 65 -12.68 -11.01 6.22
C GLU A 65 -14.20 -10.78 6.17
N LYS A 66 -14.64 -9.51 6.09
CA LYS A 66 -16.06 -9.16 6.02
C LYS A 66 -16.70 -9.57 4.70
N PHE A 67 -15.99 -9.47 3.57
CA PHE A 67 -16.46 -9.99 2.29
C PHE A 67 -16.65 -11.51 2.33
N THR A 68 -15.66 -12.25 2.83
CA THR A 68 -15.76 -13.70 3.01
C THR A 68 -16.95 -14.07 3.87
N LYS A 69 -17.19 -13.32 4.97
CA LYS A 69 -18.33 -13.57 5.85
C LYS A 69 -19.68 -13.23 5.20
N LYS A 70 -19.77 -12.13 4.44
CA LYS A 70 -21.03 -11.64 3.85
C LYS A 70 -21.46 -12.44 2.62
N TYR A 71 -20.52 -12.79 1.73
CA TYR A 71 -20.81 -13.42 0.44
C TYR A 71 -20.37 -14.88 0.36
N GLY A 72 -19.43 -15.33 1.20
CA GLY A 72 -18.87 -16.67 1.09
C GLY A 72 -18.37 -16.95 -0.33
N GLU A 73 -18.84 -18.06 -0.92
CA GLU A 73 -18.48 -18.46 -2.28
C GLU A 73 -19.47 -17.96 -3.35
N SER A 74 -20.51 -17.20 -2.99
CA SER A 74 -21.59 -16.83 -3.91
C SER A 74 -21.25 -15.68 -4.87
N ASP A 75 -20.11 -15.01 -4.70
CA ASP A 75 -19.69 -13.88 -5.54
C ASP A 75 -18.28 -14.12 -6.09
N ASP A 76 -18.18 -14.24 -7.41
CA ASP A 76 -16.92 -14.54 -8.10
C ASP A 76 -15.84 -13.48 -7.87
N ARG A 77 -16.23 -12.21 -7.72
CA ARG A 77 -15.29 -11.10 -7.48
C ARG A 77 -14.68 -11.23 -6.09
N VAL A 78 -15.49 -11.60 -5.11
CA VAL A 78 -15.05 -11.89 -3.73
C VAL A 78 -14.15 -13.12 -3.71
N ASN A 79 -14.53 -14.19 -4.41
CA ASN A 79 -13.72 -15.41 -4.54
C ASN A 79 -12.33 -15.12 -5.12
N LEU A 80 -12.27 -14.29 -6.17
CA LEU A 80 -11.02 -13.83 -6.76
C LEU A 80 -10.19 -13.02 -5.76
N LEU A 81 -10.81 -12.08 -5.04
CA LEU A 81 -10.14 -11.29 -4.02
C LEU A 81 -9.51 -12.17 -2.95
N VAL A 82 -10.30 -13.04 -2.32
CA VAL A 82 -9.85 -13.93 -1.24
C VAL A 82 -8.70 -14.82 -1.72
N LYS A 83 -8.86 -15.44 -2.89
CA LYS A 83 -7.85 -16.34 -3.47
C LYS A 83 -6.51 -15.62 -3.71
N ARG A 84 -6.56 -14.41 -4.28
CA ARG A 84 -5.37 -13.66 -4.69
C ARG A 84 -4.72 -12.87 -3.55
N PHE A 85 -5.49 -12.50 -2.51
CA PHE A 85 -5.01 -11.71 -1.37
C PHE A 85 -4.45 -12.56 -0.21
N ARG A 86 -4.59 -13.90 -0.26
CA ARG A 86 -4.24 -14.84 0.83
C ARG A 86 -2.81 -14.71 1.39
N LYS A 87 -1.85 -14.29 0.58
CA LYS A 87 -0.44 -14.05 0.99
C LYS A 87 0.03 -12.64 0.63
N HIS A 88 -0.90 -11.68 0.61
CA HIS A 88 -0.56 -10.33 0.23
C HIS A 88 0.54 -9.75 1.14
N GLU A 89 1.46 -9.02 0.53
CA GLU A 89 2.40 -8.17 1.23
C GLU A 89 2.15 -6.71 0.83
N ILE A 90 2.08 -5.81 1.80
CA ILE A 90 2.04 -4.37 1.54
C ILE A 90 3.42 -3.78 1.78
N ARG A 91 3.93 -3.02 0.81
CA ARG A 91 5.23 -2.36 0.90
C ARG A 91 5.23 -0.99 0.24
N GLU A 92 6.23 -0.21 0.60
CA GLU A 92 6.41 1.14 0.07
C GLU A 92 7.05 1.14 -1.33
N ALA A 93 6.55 2.02 -2.20
CA ALA A 93 7.09 2.29 -3.53
C ALA A 93 8.38 3.13 -3.47
N LEU A 94 9.33 2.84 -4.37
CA LEU A 94 10.47 3.73 -4.63
C LEU A 94 10.08 4.90 -5.57
N PRO A 95 10.65 6.11 -5.40
CA PRO A 95 10.31 7.28 -6.20
C PRO A 95 10.56 7.16 -7.71
N ALA A 96 11.51 6.32 -8.11
CA ALA A 96 11.96 6.18 -9.50
C ALA A 96 10.95 5.44 -10.40
N MET A 97 9.84 4.95 -9.85
CA MET A 97 8.84 4.23 -10.62
C MET A 97 7.78 5.22 -11.15
N ASN A 98 7.43 5.07 -12.43
CA ASN A 98 6.44 5.91 -13.10
C ASN A 98 5.01 5.71 -12.56
N SER A 99 4.77 4.63 -11.83
CA SER A 99 3.47 4.30 -11.23
C SER A 99 3.41 4.75 -9.76
N THR A 100 2.29 5.37 -9.38
CA THR A 100 2.05 5.80 -7.99
C THR A 100 1.71 4.63 -7.06
N SER A 101 1.06 3.59 -7.57
CA SER A 101 0.77 2.34 -6.87
C SER A 101 0.54 1.24 -7.90
N TYR A 102 0.76 -0.01 -7.50
CA TYR A 102 0.50 -1.17 -8.35
C TYR A 102 0.45 -2.45 -7.52
N SER A 103 -0.18 -3.48 -8.10
CA SER A 103 -0.12 -4.84 -7.60
C SER A 103 0.81 -5.71 -8.45
N ILE A 104 1.58 -6.59 -7.79
CA ILE A 104 2.42 -7.61 -8.42
C ILE A 104 1.67 -8.95 -8.36
N ASN A 105 1.72 -9.72 -9.45
CA ASN A 105 1.10 -11.04 -9.56
C ASN A 105 -0.39 -11.06 -9.17
N LYS A 106 -1.14 -10.04 -9.63
CA LYS A 106 -2.58 -9.89 -9.36
C LYS A 106 -2.94 -9.90 -7.87
N GLY A 107 -2.10 -9.36 -7.00
CA GLY A 107 -2.43 -9.15 -5.57
C GLY A 107 -1.51 -9.82 -4.57
N GLU A 108 -0.50 -10.57 -5.03
CA GLU A 108 0.52 -11.15 -4.13
C GLU A 108 1.28 -10.05 -3.38
N ARG A 109 1.55 -8.92 -4.03
CA ARG A 109 2.14 -7.75 -3.37
C ARG A 109 1.43 -6.49 -3.82
N ILE A 110 1.08 -5.63 -2.88
CA ILE A 110 0.55 -4.29 -3.13
C ILE A 110 1.65 -3.29 -2.78
N VAL A 111 2.09 -2.53 -3.78
CA VAL A 111 3.15 -1.53 -3.63
C VAL A 111 2.51 -0.15 -3.66
N LEU A 112 2.65 0.60 -2.56
CA LEU A 112 1.98 1.88 -2.35
C LEU A 112 2.99 3.02 -2.22
N CYS A 113 2.75 4.12 -2.93
CA CYS A 113 3.47 5.36 -2.67
C CYS A 113 2.81 6.09 -1.49
N ILE A 114 3.33 5.86 -0.31
CA ILE A 114 2.77 6.42 0.92
C ILE A 114 3.31 7.80 1.27
N ARG A 115 4.10 8.41 0.38
CA ARG A 115 4.75 9.71 0.58
C ARG A 115 4.37 10.70 -0.50
N GLY A 116 4.24 11.97 -0.13
CA GLY A 116 4.14 13.06 -1.08
C GLY A 116 5.48 13.31 -1.80
N LYS A 117 5.43 13.79 -3.05
CA LYS A 117 6.64 14.28 -3.75
C LYS A 117 6.94 15.71 -3.29
N GLY A 118 8.10 15.91 -2.65
CA GLY A 118 8.57 17.19 -2.13
C GLY A 118 9.71 17.00 -1.13
N GLU A 119 10.37 18.10 -0.73
CA GLU A 119 11.60 18.06 0.09
C GLU A 119 11.48 17.26 1.40
N LYS A 120 10.28 17.21 1.99
CA LYS A 120 10.04 16.56 3.29
C LYS A 120 9.49 15.13 3.20
N GLU A 121 9.23 14.62 1.99
CA GLU A 121 8.69 13.27 1.73
C GLU A 121 7.64 12.80 2.75
N LYS A 122 6.70 13.71 3.05
CA LYS A 122 5.73 13.57 4.13
C LYS A 122 4.83 12.38 3.86
N LEU A 123 4.56 11.59 4.90
CA LEU A 123 3.61 10.49 4.82
C LEU A 123 2.20 11.00 4.53
N GLY A 124 1.50 10.31 3.64
CA GLY A 124 0.09 10.53 3.35
C GLY A 124 -0.80 10.14 4.53
N ASP A 125 -2.00 10.71 4.59
CA ASP A 125 -2.95 10.32 5.62
C ASP A 125 -3.49 8.90 5.37
N VAL A 126 -3.77 8.17 6.45
CA VAL A 126 -4.21 6.77 6.38
C VAL A 126 -5.49 6.60 5.55
N ASN A 127 -6.37 7.60 5.50
CA ASN A 127 -7.62 7.50 4.75
C ASN A 127 -7.36 7.55 3.24
N THR A 128 -6.53 8.50 2.79
CA THR A 128 -6.09 8.59 1.39
C THR A 128 -5.30 7.34 0.96
N ILE A 129 -4.38 6.85 1.80
CA ILE A 129 -3.64 5.61 1.47
C ILE A 129 -4.59 4.40 1.42
N THR A 130 -5.60 4.36 2.31
CA THR A 130 -6.62 3.30 2.25
C THR A 130 -7.42 3.37 0.94
N PHE A 131 -7.83 4.57 0.49
CA PHE A 131 -8.53 4.73 -0.78
C PHE A 131 -7.72 4.17 -1.96
N VAL A 132 -6.43 4.49 -2.04
CA VAL A 132 -5.55 3.96 -3.09
C VAL A 132 -5.33 2.46 -2.94
N ALA A 133 -5.21 1.96 -1.70
CA ALA A 133 -5.11 0.52 -1.48
C ALA A 133 -6.39 -0.24 -1.90
N LEU A 134 -7.57 0.35 -1.71
CA LEU A 134 -8.84 -0.21 -2.19
C LEU A 134 -8.92 -0.20 -3.73
N HIS A 135 -8.32 0.80 -4.40
CA HIS A 135 -8.16 0.80 -5.85
C HIS A 135 -7.33 -0.40 -6.32
N GLU A 136 -6.21 -0.68 -5.65
CA GLU A 136 -5.41 -1.87 -5.94
C GLU A 136 -6.18 -3.18 -5.67
N MET A 137 -6.99 -3.24 -4.59
CA MET A 137 -7.85 -4.40 -4.35
C MET A 137 -8.94 -4.58 -5.41
N ALA A 138 -9.47 -3.49 -5.98
CA ALA A 138 -10.39 -3.58 -7.11
C ALA A 138 -9.71 -4.20 -8.34
N HIS A 139 -8.44 -3.89 -8.60
CA HIS A 139 -7.67 -4.59 -9.63
C HIS A 139 -7.53 -6.09 -9.36
N ILE A 140 -7.42 -6.50 -8.08
CA ILE A 140 -7.39 -7.91 -7.70
C ILE A 140 -8.72 -8.62 -8.01
N MET A 141 -9.85 -7.92 -7.85
CA MET A 141 -11.20 -8.42 -8.16
C MET A 141 -11.50 -8.49 -9.65
N THR A 142 -10.74 -7.76 -10.49
CA THR A 142 -11.00 -7.63 -11.93
C THR A 142 -10.20 -8.65 -12.76
N ILE A 143 -10.84 -9.18 -13.80
CA ILE A 143 -10.22 -10.07 -14.78
C ILE A 143 -9.63 -9.26 -15.94
N SER A 144 -10.36 -8.25 -16.42
CA SER A 144 -9.90 -7.38 -17.50
C SER A 144 -8.72 -6.49 -17.11
N ILE A 145 -7.95 -6.08 -18.12
CA ILE A 145 -6.78 -5.19 -17.94
C ILE A 145 -7.22 -3.73 -18.03
N GLY A 146 -6.68 -2.90 -17.12
CA GLY A 146 -6.93 -1.46 -17.05
C GLY A 146 -8.23 -1.10 -16.31
N HIS A 147 -8.63 0.17 -16.42
CA HIS A 147 -9.80 0.72 -15.73
C HIS A 147 -11.07 0.66 -16.61
N LYS A 148 -11.43 -0.55 -17.06
CA LYS A 148 -12.67 -0.79 -17.83
C LYS A 148 -13.91 -0.77 -16.93
N LYS A 149 -15.10 -0.89 -17.52
CA LYS A 149 -16.39 -0.91 -16.80
C LYS A 149 -16.38 -1.89 -15.61
N GLU A 150 -15.90 -3.12 -15.82
CA GLU A 150 -15.76 -4.15 -14.78
C GLU A 150 -14.93 -3.66 -13.59
N PHE A 151 -13.78 -3.01 -13.84
CA PHE A 151 -12.94 -2.46 -12.79
C PHE A 151 -13.70 -1.42 -11.97
N TRP A 152 -14.39 -0.49 -12.63
CA TRP A 152 -15.10 0.57 -11.93
C TRP A 152 -16.31 0.07 -11.15
N GLU A 153 -16.98 -0.98 -11.64
CA GLU A 153 -18.03 -1.67 -10.89
C GLU A 153 -17.46 -2.34 -9.64
N ASN A 154 -16.33 -3.05 -9.77
CA ASN A 154 -15.64 -3.66 -8.62
C ASN A 154 -15.12 -2.62 -7.64
N PHE A 155 -14.60 -1.49 -8.13
CA PHE A 155 -14.06 -0.44 -7.27
C PHE A 155 -15.17 0.25 -6.46
N ARG A 156 -16.31 0.55 -7.07
CA ARG A 156 -17.48 1.06 -6.34
C ARG A 156 -18.01 0.04 -5.34
N PHE A 157 -18.06 -1.23 -5.74
CA PHE A 157 -18.49 -2.33 -4.88
C PHE A 157 -17.64 -2.47 -3.61
N ILE A 158 -16.30 -2.53 -3.74
CA ILE A 158 -15.41 -2.62 -2.58
C ILE A 158 -15.41 -1.34 -1.74
N LEU A 159 -15.53 -0.18 -2.39
CA LEU A 159 -15.53 1.12 -1.71
C LEU A 159 -16.81 1.31 -0.88
N ALA A 160 -17.99 0.97 -1.41
CA ALA A 160 -19.26 1.08 -0.70
C ALA A 160 -19.27 0.22 0.58
N HIS A 161 -18.78 -1.02 0.48
CA HIS A 161 -18.61 -1.90 1.64
C HIS A 161 -17.58 -1.38 2.64
N ALA A 162 -16.45 -0.85 2.18
CA ALA A 162 -15.46 -0.26 3.07
C ALA A 162 -16.01 0.95 3.86
N ILE A 163 -16.92 1.73 3.24
CA ILE A 163 -17.65 2.82 3.90
C ILE A 163 -18.66 2.25 4.92
N GLU A 164 -19.53 1.32 4.50
CA GLU A 164 -20.52 0.65 5.36
C GLU A 164 -19.87 0.07 6.62
N TRP A 165 -18.70 -0.57 6.45
CA TRP A 165 -17.97 -1.23 7.54
C TRP A 165 -17.06 -0.28 8.33
N LYS A 166 -17.10 1.03 8.03
CA LYS A 166 -16.31 2.08 8.70
C LYS A 166 -14.79 1.85 8.61
N LEU A 167 -14.34 1.20 7.53
CA LEU A 167 -12.92 0.96 7.23
C LEU A 167 -12.33 2.08 6.37
N TYR A 168 -13.18 2.84 5.68
CA TYR A 168 -12.83 4.04 4.92
C TYR A 168 -13.83 5.16 5.23
N LYS A 169 -13.33 6.40 5.37
CA LYS A 169 -14.18 7.58 5.48
C LYS A 169 -14.32 8.20 4.08
N PRO A 170 -15.54 8.37 3.54
CA PRO A 170 -15.72 8.97 2.23
C PRO A 170 -15.14 10.39 2.18
N VAL A 171 -14.59 10.74 1.02
CA VAL A 171 -14.02 12.05 0.70
C VAL A 171 -14.50 12.41 -0.68
N ASP A 172 -15.09 13.59 -0.82
CA ASP A 172 -15.39 14.14 -2.13
C ASP A 172 -14.11 14.76 -2.74
N TYR A 173 -13.39 13.96 -3.52
CA TYR A 173 -12.19 14.38 -4.24
C TYR A 173 -12.49 15.31 -5.41
N GLN A 174 -13.73 15.38 -5.90
CA GLN A 174 -14.11 16.34 -6.95
C GLN A 174 -14.13 17.76 -6.37
N SER A 175 -14.77 17.94 -5.21
CA SER A 175 -14.81 19.23 -4.52
C SER A 175 -13.54 19.57 -3.75
N SER A 176 -12.86 18.55 -3.20
CA SER A 176 -11.62 18.73 -2.43
C SER A 176 -10.52 17.76 -2.88
N PRO A 177 -9.89 17.98 -4.05
CA PRO A 177 -8.78 17.17 -4.53
C PRO A 177 -7.67 17.01 -3.50
N LYS A 178 -7.11 15.80 -3.38
CA LYS A 178 -6.01 15.52 -2.44
C LYS A 178 -4.71 15.19 -3.17
N PRO A 179 -3.57 15.76 -2.76
CA PRO A 179 -2.28 15.37 -3.33
C PRO A 179 -1.94 13.93 -2.92
N TYR A 180 -1.48 13.14 -3.90
CA TYR A 180 -1.01 11.77 -3.69
C TYR A 180 0.17 11.50 -4.61
N CYS A 181 1.33 11.19 -4.06
CA CYS A 181 2.52 10.80 -4.83
C CYS A 181 2.86 11.73 -6.03
N GLY A 182 2.64 13.05 -5.86
CA GLY A 182 2.90 14.06 -6.90
C GLY A 182 1.83 14.17 -7.99
N ILE A 183 0.73 13.44 -7.88
CA ILE A 183 -0.51 13.69 -8.62
C ILE A 183 -1.59 14.22 -7.66
N LYS A 184 -2.76 14.56 -8.19
CA LYS A 184 -3.96 14.85 -7.40
C LYS A 184 -4.99 13.75 -7.62
N ILE A 185 -5.55 13.22 -6.54
CA ILE A 185 -6.76 12.41 -6.59
C ILE A 185 -7.92 13.41 -6.73
N THR A 186 -8.63 13.32 -7.85
CA THR A 186 -9.74 14.21 -8.22
C THR A 186 -11.05 13.47 -8.46
N GLU A 187 -11.01 12.13 -8.50
CA GLU A 187 -12.17 11.31 -8.82
C GLU A 187 -12.77 10.67 -7.57
N SER A 188 -14.07 10.85 -7.40
CA SER A 188 -14.91 10.17 -6.42
C SER A 188 -15.75 9.12 -7.14
N PRO A 189 -15.37 7.83 -7.12
CA PRO A 189 -16.05 6.79 -7.90
C PRO A 189 -17.49 6.55 -7.45
N LEU A 190 -17.77 6.81 -6.17
CA LEU A 190 -19.09 6.84 -5.56
C LEU A 190 -19.50 8.29 -5.33
N LYS A 191 -20.73 8.64 -5.70
CA LYS A 191 -21.36 9.89 -5.27
C LYS A 191 -21.91 9.70 -3.85
N ASP A 192 -22.03 10.80 -3.10
CA ASP A 192 -22.61 10.76 -1.77
C ASP A 192 -24.03 10.17 -1.82
N GLY A 193 -24.28 9.13 -1.01
CA GLY A 193 -25.56 8.44 -0.92
C GLY A 193 -25.77 7.30 -1.93
N ASP A 194 -24.81 7.06 -2.82
CA ASP A 194 -24.89 5.95 -3.79
C ASP A 194 -24.43 4.60 -3.22
N GLU A 195 -23.98 4.53 -1.96
CA GLU A 195 -23.46 3.30 -1.35
C GLU A 195 -24.46 2.14 -1.43
N SER A 196 -25.74 2.41 -1.17
CA SER A 196 -26.80 1.38 -1.15
C SER A 196 -27.03 0.70 -2.50
N LYS A 197 -26.57 1.28 -3.61
CA LYS A 197 -26.64 0.65 -4.94
C LYS A 197 -25.65 -0.51 -5.09
N TYR A 198 -24.67 -0.59 -4.19
CA TYR A 198 -23.54 -1.51 -4.28
C TYR A 198 -23.41 -2.43 -3.05
N LEU A 199 -24.32 -2.34 -2.07
CA LEU A 199 -24.36 -3.18 -0.86
C LEU A 199 -25.26 -4.42 -1.03
#